data_AF-A0A2S9FSH6-F1
#
_entry.id   AF-A0A2S9FSH6-F1
#
_cell.length_a   1.000
_cell.length_b   1.000
_cell.length_c   1.000
_cell.angle_alpha   90.00
_cell.angle_beta   90.00
_cell.angle_gamma   90.00
#
_symmetry.space_group_name_H-M   'P 1'
#
loop_
_entity.id
_entity.type
_entity.pdbx_description
1 polymer ?
#
loop_
_entity_poly.entity_id
_entity_poly.type
_entity_poly.pdbx_seq_one_letter_code
_entity_poly.pdbx_strand_id
1 'polypeptide(L)'
;PAVNGVPFGTNSIHYAHDGEVISLGSPRSGLRSYLAVRGGVDVEPVLGSRSYDAMSAIGPHPLKRGDVLPVGAHTDDFPELEQAPVAAIVDAA
;
A
#
# COMPACT_ATOMS: atom_id res chain seq x y z
N PRO A 1 10.26 3.04 -3.94
CA PRO A 1 9.89 1.69 -3.43
C PRO A 1 10.61 0.65 -4.29
N ALA A 2 10.76 -0.60 -3.84
CA ALA A 2 11.47 -1.63 -4.60
C ALA A 2 10.90 -3.03 -4.39
N VAL A 3 11.03 -3.89 -5.40
CA VAL A 3 10.79 -5.34 -5.31
C VAL A 3 12.13 -6.05 -5.43
N ASN A 4 12.48 -6.88 -4.44
CA ASN A 4 13.77 -7.59 -4.38
C ASN A 4 14.99 -6.67 -4.61
N GLY A 5 14.88 -5.41 -4.17
CA GLY A 5 15.91 -4.38 -4.33
C GLY A 5 15.89 -3.62 -5.67
N VAL A 6 15.09 -4.06 -6.65
CA VAL A 6 14.91 -3.36 -7.93
C VAL A 6 13.87 -2.24 -7.76
N PRO A 7 14.25 -0.96 -7.95
CA PRO A 7 13.33 0.15 -7.74
C PRO A 7 12.17 0.19 -8.72
N PHE A 8 11.01 0.61 -8.25
CA PHE A 8 9.87 1.05 -9.06
C PHE A 8 9.36 2.41 -8.58
N GLY A 9 8.54 3.07 -9.41
CA GLY A 9 8.03 4.41 -9.16
C GLY A 9 7.03 4.46 -8.00
N THR A 10 7.06 5.54 -7.21
CA THR A 10 5.90 5.90 -6.38
C THR A 10 4.77 6.35 -7.31
N ASN A 11 3.51 6.21 -6.88
CA ASN A 11 2.31 6.58 -7.66
C ASN A 11 2.09 5.74 -8.93
N SER A 12 2.87 4.69 -9.18
CA SER A 12 2.67 3.76 -10.29
C SER A 12 2.24 2.38 -9.81
N ILE A 13 1.54 1.64 -10.66
CA ILE A 13 1.33 0.21 -10.48
C ILE A 13 2.67 -0.53 -10.62
N HIS A 14 2.82 -1.59 -9.84
CA HIS A 14 3.88 -2.56 -9.98
C HIS A 14 3.33 -3.96 -9.69
N TYR A 15 3.72 -4.93 -10.51
CA TYR A 15 3.38 -6.33 -10.29
C TYR A 15 4.43 -6.96 -9.38
N ALA A 16 3.97 -7.65 -8.34
CA ALA A 16 4.82 -8.49 -7.51
C ALA A 16 4.39 -9.95 -7.70
N HIS A 17 5.36 -10.82 -7.94
CA HIS A 17 5.14 -12.26 -8.03
C HIS A 17 5.17 -12.90 -6.65
N ASP A 18 4.67 -14.14 -6.58
CA ASP A 18 4.74 -14.94 -5.35
C ASP A 18 6.20 -15.07 -4.87
N GLY A 19 6.38 -14.92 -3.56
CA GLY A 19 7.69 -14.94 -2.88
C GLY A 19 8.52 -13.66 -2.98
N GLU A 20 8.10 -12.65 -3.73
CA GLU A 20 8.85 -11.40 -3.85
C GLU A 20 8.66 -10.45 -2.66
N VAL A 21 9.69 -9.66 -2.38
CA VAL A 21 9.71 -8.74 -1.22
C VAL A 21 9.55 -7.30 -1.69
N ILE A 22 8.44 -6.68 -1.31
CA ILE A 22 8.20 -5.24 -1.46
C ILE A 22 8.83 -4.49 -0.28
N SER A 23 9.62 -3.46 -0.58
CA SER A 23 10.27 -2.62 0.43
C SER A 23 10.07 -1.12 0.14
N LEU A 24 9.76 -0.37 1.21
CA LEU A 24 9.68 1.09 1.21
C LEU A 24 10.90 1.66 1.95
N GLY A 25 11.66 2.53 1.30
CA GLY A 25 12.77 3.24 1.93
C GLY A 25 12.31 4.48 2.71
N SER A 26 13.24 5.14 3.40
CA SER A 26 12.99 6.38 4.13
C SER A 26 12.80 7.57 3.18
N PRO A 27 11.71 8.33 3.27
CA PRO A 27 11.50 9.51 2.43
C PRO A 27 12.39 10.68 2.87
N ARG A 28 12.83 11.52 1.92
CA ARG A 28 13.49 12.81 2.21
C ARG A 28 12.50 13.97 2.40
N SER A 29 11.27 13.82 1.91
CA SER A 29 10.18 14.78 2.00
C SER A 29 8.84 14.04 2.09
N GLY A 30 7.86 14.63 2.78
CA GLY A 30 6.63 13.95 3.19
C GLY A 30 6.84 13.07 4.43
N LEU A 31 5.76 12.46 4.92
CA LEU A 31 5.77 11.67 6.16
C LEU A 31 5.10 10.30 6.03
N ARG A 32 4.00 10.22 5.28
CA ARG A 32 3.18 9.02 5.14
C ARG A 32 3.22 8.51 3.71
N SER A 33 3.43 7.20 3.57
CA SER A 33 3.28 6.48 2.31
C SER A 33 2.12 5.50 2.44
N TYR A 34 1.38 5.30 1.36
CA TYR A 34 0.29 4.35 1.29
C TYR A 34 0.68 3.25 0.31
N LEU A 35 0.56 2.00 0.76
CA LEU A 35 0.70 0.81 -0.08
C LEU A 35 -0.68 0.24 -0.32
N ALA A 36 -1.07 0.12 -1.59
CA ALA A 36 -2.31 -0.53 -1.99
C ALA A 36 -1.98 -1.84 -2.72
N VAL A 37 -2.84 -2.83 -2.55
CA VAL A 37 -2.81 -4.09 -3.29
C VAL A 37 -4.18 -4.28 -3.93
N ARG A 38 -4.21 -4.83 -5.14
CA ARG A 38 -5.48 -5.16 -5.83
C ARG A 38 -6.27 -6.15 -4.96
N GLY A 39 -7.57 -5.92 -4.80
CA GLY A 39 -8.42 -6.63 -3.83
C GLY A 39 -8.40 -6.06 -2.41
N GLY A 40 -7.41 -5.24 -2.06
CA GLY A 40 -7.29 -4.59 -0.76
C GLY A 40 -6.75 -5.51 0.35
N VAL A 41 -6.48 -4.91 1.51
CA VAL A 41 -6.08 -5.63 2.73
C VAL A 41 -7.36 -6.11 3.43
N ASP A 42 -7.61 -7.42 3.41
CA ASP A 42 -8.89 -8.01 3.78
C ASP A 42 -8.94 -8.51 5.22
N VAL A 43 -8.59 -7.63 6.15
CA VAL A 43 -8.75 -7.90 7.59
C VAL A 43 -10.21 -7.73 8.02
N GLU A 44 -10.60 -8.38 9.12
CA GLU A 44 -11.95 -8.26 9.66
C GLU A 44 -12.28 -6.78 9.98
N PRO A 45 -13.40 -6.22 9.47
CA PRO A 45 -13.79 -4.86 9.80
C PRO A 45 -14.29 -4.76 11.25
N VAL A 46 -13.97 -3.65 11.91
CA VAL A 46 -14.49 -3.28 13.22
C VAL A 46 -15.39 -2.06 13.04
N LEU A 47 -16.65 -2.16 13.49
CA LEU A 47 -17.68 -1.14 13.24
C LEU A 47 -17.86 -0.81 11.74
N GLY A 48 -17.69 -1.82 10.87
CA GLY A 48 -17.82 -1.66 9.42
C GLY A 48 -16.63 -0.98 8.73
N SER A 49 -15.53 -0.73 9.45
CA SER A 49 -14.31 -0.09 8.92
C SER A 49 -13.07 -0.94 9.16
N ARG A 50 -12.05 -0.79 8.31
CA ARG A 50 -10.72 -1.41 8.48
C ARG A 50 -9.66 -0.42 8.95
N SER A 51 -10.04 0.81 9.27
CA SER A 51 -9.11 1.82 9.80
C SER A 51 -8.78 1.55 11.27
N TYR A 52 -7.54 1.84 11.66
CA TYR A 52 -7.13 1.90 13.05
C TYR A 52 -7.30 3.32 13.60
N ASP A 53 -8.08 3.47 14.67
CA ASP A 53 -8.15 4.70 15.45
C ASP A 53 -7.10 4.64 16.58
N ALA A 54 -6.06 5.45 16.45
CA ALA A 54 -4.96 5.50 17.40
C ALA A 54 -5.34 6.10 18.78
N MET A 55 -6.40 6.91 18.87
CA MET A 55 -6.84 7.50 20.14
C MET A 55 -7.64 6.50 20.99
N SER A 56 -8.54 5.76 20.36
CA SER A 56 -9.42 4.80 21.04
C SER A 56 -8.91 3.35 21.01
N ALA A 57 -7.88 3.07 20.20
CA ALA A 57 -7.37 1.73 19.91
C ALA A 57 -8.41 0.79 19.26
N ILE A 58 -9.38 1.34 18.53
CA ILE A 58 -10.41 0.59 17.80
C ILE A 58 -9.93 0.29 16.37
N GLY A 59 -10.22 -0.93 15.89
CA GLY A 59 -9.86 -1.38 14.55
C GLY A 59 -8.66 -2.35 14.53
N PRO A 60 -8.15 -2.70 13.34
CA PRO A 60 -6.99 -3.57 13.21
C PRO A 60 -5.77 -2.96 13.89
N HIS A 61 -5.11 -3.71 14.79
CA HIS A 61 -3.96 -3.18 15.53
C HIS A 61 -2.79 -2.79 14.60
N PRO A 62 -1.91 -1.86 15.04
CA PRO A 62 -0.69 -1.54 14.31
C PRO A 62 0.14 -2.79 14.00
N LEU A 63 0.58 -2.90 12.75
CA LEU A 63 1.30 -4.06 12.24
C LEU A 63 2.57 -4.36 13.03
N LYS A 64 2.84 -5.64 13.19
CA LYS A 64 4.05 -6.18 13.81
C LYS A 64 4.74 -7.15 12.88
N ARG A 65 6.02 -7.39 13.15
CA ARG A 65 6.77 -8.42 12.45
C ARG A 65 6.12 -9.78 12.67
N GLY A 66 5.86 -10.48 11.56
CA GLY A 66 5.24 -11.81 11.57
C GLY A 66 3.74 -11.79 11.29
N ASP A 67 3.11 -10.61 11.26
CA ASP A 67 1.70 -10.51 10.85
C ASP A 67 1.54 -10.93 9.38
N VAL A 68 0.48 -11.70 9.12
CA VAL A 68 0.09 -12.14 7.78
C VAL A 68 -1.20 -11.41 7.42
N LEU A 69 -1.16 -10.60 6.35
CA LEU A 69 -2.29 -9.81 5.90
C LEU A 69 -2.92 -10.48 4.67
N PRO A 70 -4.20 -10.89 4.73
CA PRO A 70 -4.88 -11.44 3.57
C PRO A 70 -5.12 -10.35 2.51
N VAL A 71 -5.02 -10.75 1.25
CA VAL A 71 -5.41 -9.93 0.10
C VAL A 71 -6.82 -10.33 -0.32
N GLY A 72 -7.70 -9.35 -0.50
CA GLY A 72 -9.09 -9.60 -0.90
C GLY A 72 -9.21 -10.17 -2.31
N ALA A 73 -10.35 -10.79 -2.59
CA ALA A 73 -10.67 -11.29 -3.92
C ALA A 73 -10.67 -10.16 -4.97
N HIS A 74 -10.20 -10.45 -6.18
CA HIS A 74 -10.16 -9.52 -7.30
C HIS A 74 -10.19 -10.29 -8.63
N THR A 75 -10.55 -9.61 -9.72
CA THR A 75 -10.48 -10.24 -11.06
C THR A 75 -9.06 -10.21 -11.61
N ASP A 76 -8.76 -11.08 -12.57
CA ASP A 76 -7.48 -11.12 -13.28
C ASP A 76 -7.33 -10.00 -14.32
N ASP A 77 -8.39 -9.22 -14.57
CA ASP A 77 -8.37 -8.14 -15.54
C ASP A 77 -7.37 -7.06 -15.16
N PHE A 78 -6.69 -6.54 -16.18
CA PHE A 78 -5.75 -5.44 -16.01
C PHE A 78 -6.48 -4.18 -15.55
N PRO A 79 -5.95 -3.46 -14.53
CA PRO A 79 -6.45 -2.14 -14.21
C PRO A 79 -6.20 -1.21 -15.40
N GLU A 80 -7.22 -0.45 -15.81
CA GLU A 80 -7.10 0.57 -16.87
C GLU A 80 -6.22 1.76 -16.45
N LEU A 81 -5.80 1.80 -15.19
CA LEU A 81 -5.06 2.91 -14.59
C LEU A 81 -3.68 2.42 -14.15
N GLU A 82 -2.62 2.91 -14.77
CA GLU A 82 -1.24 2.57 -14.36
C GLU A 82 -0.67 3.55 -13.31
N GLN A 83 -1.30 4.71 -13.13
CA GLN A 83 -0.87 5.72 -12.17
C GLN A 83 -1.97 6.15 -11.21
N ALA A 84 -1.66 6.12 -9.92
CA ALA A 84 -2.53 6.68 -8.90
C ALA A 84 -2.60 8.21 -9.06
N PRO A 85 -3.79 8.83 -8.90
CA PRO A 85 -3.92 10.28 -8.95
C PRO A 85 -2.98 10.95 -7.95
N VAL A 86 -2.18 11.90 -8.44
CA VAL A 86 -1.26 12.70 -7.65
C VAL A 86 -1.29 14.13 -8.16
N ALA A 87 -1.02 15.10 -7.29
CA ALA A 87 -0.80 16.47 -7.74
C ALA A 87 0.32 16.49 -8.78
N ALA A 88 0.20 17.37 -9.78
CA ALA A 88 1.26 17.55 -10.76
C ALA A 88 2.58 17.88 -10.04
N ILE A 89 3.66 17.26 -10.50
CA ILE A 89 5.00 17.67 -10.11
C ILE A 89 5.22 19.05 -10.73
N VAL A 90 5.06 20.09 -9.94
CA VAL A 90 5.47 21.44 -10.34
C VAL A 90 6.98 21.52 -10.14
N ASP A 91 7.71 21.98 -11.16
CA ASP A 91 9.12 22.31 -10.98
C ASP A 91 9.22 23.35 -9.87
N ALA A 92 10.00 23.03 -8.83
CA ALA A 92 10.38 24.01 -7.84
C ALA A 92 11.38 24.97 -8.50
N ALA A 93 10.94 26.21 -8.73
CA ALA A 93 11.81 27.31 -9.12
C ALA A 93 12.88 27.58 -8.04
#